data_AF-A0A9W8I921-F1
#
_entry.id   AF-A0A9W8I921-F1
#
_cell.length_a   1.000
_cell.length_b   1.000
_cell.length_c   1.000
_cell.angle_alpha   90.00
_cell.angle_beta   90.00
_cell.angle_gamma   90.00
#
_symmetry.space_group_name_H-M   'P 1'
#
loop_
_entity.id
_entity.type
_entity.pdbx_description
1 polymer ?
#
loop_
_entity_poly.entity_id
_entity_poly.type
_entity_poly.pdbx_seq_one_letter_code
_entity_poly.pdbx_strand_id
1 'polypeptide(L)'
;MSQLPEIRLRTILWMMSGSTVSFILLSSCIGIQLLLSVATNNRRICDMIEPWYEVGSFFLGYLITHPYMYVFKHVKWIPTAQVFYLEDEIQVSRRNLWVIHWMWIFIGIVFLFLVALITYLQMYRIWSDRNSVQRSPEFVESKKGSRSGNYTKAERKRIFSVTLRVLMYPLIPVITQIMVVICNFLARPPFWLYVLANIMPTFQGILNFIAFALNPAFDRHRKSFVGFVMRRNDSRPPKQEFKAIEETDSTRHLQATLRGPES
;
A
#
# COMPACT_ATOMS: atom_id res chain seq x y z
N MET A 1 30.83 -8.23 -22.25
CA MET A 1 30.74 -8.97 -20.97
C MET A 1 31.12 -8.01 -19.85
N SER A 2 30.47 -8.04 -18.68
CA SER A 2 30.84 -7.15 -17.57
C SER A 2 32.25 -7.49 -17.06
N GLN A 3 33.08 -6.48 -16.81
CA GLN A 3 34.44 -6.66 -16.26
C GLN A 3 34.48 -6.92 -14.75
N LEU A 4 33.32 -7.12 -14.10
CA LEU A 4 33.25 -7.31 -12.66
C LEU A 4 33.78 -8.71 -12.26
N PRO A 5 34.63 -8.80 -11.23
CA PRO A 5 35.01 -10.08 -10.63
C PRO A 5 33.78 -10.90 -10.23
N GLU A 6 33.82 -12.21 -10.45
CA GLU A 6 32.69 -13.12 -10.22
C GLU A 6 32.17 -13.04 -8.78
N ILE A 7 33.07 -12.90 -7.79
CA ILE A 7 32.69 -12.74 -6.39
C ILE A 7 31.78 -11.52 -6.16
N ARG A 8 32.00 -10.41 -6.87
CA ARG A 8 31.15 -9.22 -6.76
C ARG A 8 29.78 -9.47 -7.38
N LEU A 9 29.70 -10.20 -8.49
CA LEU A 9 28.43 -10.58 -9.11
C LEU A 9 27.61 -11.48 -8.18
N ARG A 10 28.25 -12.45 -7.53
CA ARG A 10 27.61 -13.32 -6.51
C ARG A 10 27.10 -12.52 -5.33
N THR A 11 27.89 -11.58 -4.81
CA THR A 11 27.47 -10.70 -3.73
C THR A 11 26.26 -9.85 -4.11
N ILE A 12 26.24 -9.26 -5.32
CA ILE A 12 25.09 -8.48 -5.80
C ILE A 12 23.85 -9.36 -5.91
N LEU A 13 23.97 -10.55 -6.52
CA LEU A 13 22.88 -11.50 -6.64
C LEU A 13 22.34 -11.95 -5.26
N TRP A 14 23.24 -12.22 -4.31
CA TRP A 14 22.89 -12.55 -2.93
C TRP A 14 22.17 -11.39 -2.24
N MET A 15 22.65 -10.15 -2.36
CA MET A 15 21.99 -8.98 -1.78
C MET A 15 20.59 -8.75 -2.37
N MET A 16 20.45 -8.84 -3.70
CA MET A 16 19.15 -8.72 -4.36
C MET A 16 18.20 -9.83 -3.91
N SER A 17 18.69 -11.06 -3.83
CA SER A 17 17.88 -12.20 -3.41
C SER A 17 17.47 -12.12 -1.94
N GLY A 18 18.43 -11.83 -1.07
CA GLY A 18 18.24 -11.67 0.37
C GLY A 18 17.27 -10.55 0.69
N SER A 19 17.36 -9.41 0.00
CA SER A 19 16.39 -8.31 0.17
C SER A 19 14.97 -8.71 -0.20
N THR A 20 14.79 -9.47 -1.29
CA THR A 20 13.48 -9.94 -1.75
C THR A 20 12.85 -10.91 -0.75
N VAL A 21 13.61 -11.90 -0.28
CA VAL A 21 13.14 -12.88 0.72
C VAL A 21 12.87 -12.19 2.06
N SER A 22 13.77 -11.30 2.52
CA SER A 22 13.58 -10.53 3.76
C SER A 22 12.29 -9.71 3.71
N PHE A 23 12.00 -9.08 2.57
CA PHE A 23 10.76 -8.32 2.39
C PHE A 23 9.51 -9.19 2.51
N ILE A 24 9.50 -10.39 1.92
CA ILE A 24 8.38 -11.33 2.05
C ILE A 24 8.23 -11.82 3.51
N LEU A 25 9.33 -12.10 4.19
CA LEU A 25 9.32 -12.49 5.59
C LEU A 25 8.79 -11.37 6.48
N LEU A 26 9.24 -10.13 6.27
CA LEU A 26 8.75 -8.96 6.99
C LEU A 26 7.25 -8.75 6.74
N SER A 27 6.80 -8.87 5.49
CA SER A 27 5.38 -8.81 5.14
C SER A 27 4.59 -9.91 5.87
N SER A 28 5.15 -11.11 5.97
CA SER A 28 4.56 -12.23 6.71
C SER A 28 4.47 -11.93 8.21
N CYS A 29 5.49 -11.32 8.81
CA CYS A 29 5.43 -10.85 10.19
C CYS A 29 4.31 -9.81 10.41
N ILE A 30 4.13 -8.86 9.49
CA ILE A 30 3.00 -7.92 9.52
C ILE A 30 1.67 -8.67 9.41
N GLY A 31 1.60 -9.72 8.58
CA GLY A 31 0.44 -10.60 8.49
C GLY A 31 0.13 -11.34 9.80
N ILE A 32 1.17 -11.82 10.50
CA ILE A 32 1.03 -12.43 11.83
C ILE A 32 0.53 -11.40 12.84
N GLN A 33 1.10 -10.20 12.86
CA GLN A 33 0.65 -9.09 13.72
C GLN A 33 -0.82 -8.78 13.48
N LEU A 34 -1.24 -8.75 12.22
CA LEU A 34 -2.62 -8.52 11.83
C LEU A 34 -3.54 -9.64 12.33
N LEU A 35 -3.14 -10.90 12.12
CA LEU A 35 -3.90 -12.05 12.57
C LEU A 35 -4.04 -12.06 14.09
N LEU A 36 -2.96 -11.81 14.83
CA LEU A 36 -2.99 -11.73 16.30
C LEU A 36 -3.90 -10.58 16.76
N SER A 37 -3.77 -9.39 16.17
CA SER A 37 -4.57 -8.23 16.54
C SER A 37 -6.06 -8.40 16.25
N VAL A 38 -6.44 -9.01 15.11
CA VAL A 38 -7.84 -9.11 14.70
C VAL A 38 -8.49 -10.39 15.24
N ALA A 39 -7.79 -11.52 15.22
CA ALA A 39 -8.37 -12.80 15.63
C ALA A 39 -8.31 -13.03 17.15
N THR A 40 -7.23 -12.64 17.82
CA THR A 40 -7.01 -12.96 19.25
C THR A 40 -7.25 -11.78 20.19
N ASN A 41 -7.26 -10.55 19.66
CA ASN A 41 -7.34 -9.29 20.43
C ASN A 41 -6.24 -9.17 21.52
N ASN A 42 -5.14 -9.91 21.41
CA ASN A 42 -4.07 -9.94 22.41
C ASN A 42 -2.95 -8.96 22.06
N ARG A 43 -3.19 -7.67 22.30
CA ARG A 43 -2.22 -6.60 21.99
C ARG A 43 -0.90 -6.73 22.74
N ARG A 44 -0.92 -7.26 23.96
CA ARG A 44 0.29 -7.37 24.78
C ARG A 44 1.36 -8.27 24.14
N ILE A 45 0.94 -9.37 23.51
CA ILE A 45 1.87 -10.26 22.80
C ILE A 45 2.37 -9.57 21.53
N CYS A 46 1.48 -8.93 20.78
CA CYS A 46 1.82 -8.17 19.58
C CYS A 46 2.92 -7.14 19.84
N ASP A 47 2.76 -6.32 20.88
CA ASP A 47 3.69 -5.23 21.22
C ASP A 47 5.06 -5.78 21.69
N MET A 48 5.09 -6.98 22.28
CA MET A 48 6.32 -7.62 22.75
C MET A 48 7.16 -8.20 21.61
N ILE A 49 6.52 -8.74 20.58
CA ILE A 49 7.21 -9.42 19.46
C ILE A 49 7.56 -8.43 18.34
N GLU A 50 6.80 -7.35 18.18
CA GLU A 50 6.96 -6.37 17.10
C GLU A 50 8.40 -5.90 16.84
N PRO A 51 9.21 -5.53 17.85
CA PRO A 51 10.58 -5.06 17.63
C PRO A 51 11.49 -6.10 16.95
N TRP A 52 11.17 -7.39 17.10
CA TRP A 52 11.98 -8.49 16.58
C TRP A 52 11.64 -8.85 15.13
N TYR A 53 10.53 -8.37 14.58
CA TYR A 53 10.12 -8.72 13.22
C TYR A 53 11.09 -8.22 12.16
N GLU A 54 11.53 -6.97 12.25
CA GLU A 54 12.46 -6.38 11.28
C GLU A 54 13.82 -7.08 11.32
N VAL A 55 14.41 -7.18 12.52
CA VAL A 55 15.71 -7.83 12.72
C VAL A 55 15.66 -9.29 12.29
N GLY A 56 14.66 -10.04 12.75
CA GLY A 56 14.53 -11.47 12.45
C GLY A 56 14.32 -11.74 10.96
N SER A 57 13.42 -11.01 10.30
CA SER A 57 13.16 -11.20 8.87
C SER A 57 14.36 -10.82 8.00
N PHE A 58 15.10 -9.76 8.35
CA PHE A 58 16.31 -9.36 7.66
C PHE A 58 17.39 -10.44 7.74
N PHE A 59 17.78 -10.86 8.95
CA PHE A 59 18.82 -11.87 9.11
C PHE A 59 18.43 -13.21 8.48
N LEU A 60 17.18 -13.64 8.67
CA LEU A 60 16.70 -14.89 8.13
C LEU A 60 16.68 -14.88 6.60
N GLY A 61 16.27 -13.79 5.95
CA GLY A 61 16.25 -13.69 4.49
C GLY A 61 17.64 -13.76 3.86
N TYR A 62 18.63 -13.08 4.46
CA TYR A 62 20.02 -13.16 4.00
C TYR A 62 20.68 -14.51 4.29
N LEU A 63 20.33 -15.15 5.41
CA LEU A 63 20.80 -16.49 5.75
C LEU A 63 20.25 -17.55 4.80
N ILE A 64 18.94 -17.52 4.53
CA ILE A 64 18.27 -18.44 3.59
C ILE A 64 18.87 -18.35 2.20
N THR A 65 19.20 -17.14 1.75
CA THR A 65 19.75 -16.89 0.41
C THR A 65 21.27 -16.98 0.34
N HIS A 66 21.95 -17.18 1.47
CA HIS A 66 23.41 -17.32 1.50
C HIS A 66 23.99 -18.40 0.55
N PRO A 67 23.32 -19.54 0.28
CA PRO A 67 23.80 -20.54 -0.67
C PRO A 67 24.07 -20.02 -2.09
N TYR A 68 23.52 -18.87 -2.51
CA TYR A 68 23.88 -18.23 -3.79
C TYR A 68 25.39 -17.98 -3.95
N MET A 69 26.11 -17.82 -2.85
CA MET A 69 27.56 -17.60 -2.87
C MET A 69 28.34 -18.85 -3.33
N TYR A 70 27.82 -20.06 -3.07
CA TYR A 70 28.60 -21.30 -3.18
C TYR A 70 27.99 -22.36 -4.12
N VAL A 71 26.67 -22.36 -4.32
CA VAL A 71 25.97 -23.46 -5.01
C VAL A 71 26.18 -23.46 -6.53
N PHE A 72 26.26 -22.28 -7.16
CA PHE A 72 26.40 -22.17 -8.61
C PHE A 72 27.87 -22.19 -9.04
N LYS A 73 28.20 -22.80 -10.19
CA LYS A 73 29.59 -22.89 -10.67
C LYS A 73 30.13 -21.57 -11.20
N HIS A 74 29.37 -20.90 -12.06
CA HIS A 74 29.67 -19.53 -12.51
C HIS A 74 28.44 -18.64 -12.50
N VAL A 75 28.66 -17.36 -12.18
CA VAL A 75 27.64 -16.31 -12.25
C VAL A 75 28.09 -15.26 -13.25
N LYS A 76 27.28 -15.01 -14.27
CA LYS A 76 27.55 -14.03 -15.32
C LYS A 76 26.41 -13.02 -15.40
N TRP A 77 26.72 -11.74 -15.57
CA TRP A 77 25.71 -10.72 -15.84
C TRP A 77 25.44 -10.61 -17.35
N ILE A 78 24.18 -10.74 -17.76
CA ILE A 78 23.74 -10.56 -19.15
C ILE A 78 23.08 -9.17 -19.26
N PRO A 79 23.79 -8.15 -19.77
CA PRO A 79 23.28 -6.78 -19.80
C PRO A 79 22.09 -6.58 -20.75
N THR A 80 21.97 -7.39 -21.81
CA THR A 80 20.84 -7.30 -22.74
C THR A 80 19.53 -7.73 -22.12
N ALA A 81 19.56 -8.73 -21.24
CA ALA A 81 18.40 -9.26 -20.54
C ALA A 81 18.24 -8.68 -19.13
N GLN A 82 19.23 -7.93 -18.63
CA GLN A 82 19.30 -7.40 -17.26
C GLN A 82 19.11 -8.50 -16.20
N VAL A 83 19.72 -9.67 -16.42
CA VAL A 83 19.63 -10.83 -15.52
C VAL A 83 20.98 -11.48 -15.26
N PHE A 84 21.06 -12.17 -14.13
CA PHE A 84 22.17 -13.06 -13.81
C PHE A 84 21.95 -14.42 -14.46
N TYR A 85 22.92 -14.85 -15.26
CA TYR A 85 23.02 -16.20 -15.78
C TYR A 85 23.80 -17.07 -14.80
N LEU A 86 23.20 -18.19 -14.43
CA LEU A 86 23.77 -19.17 -13.50
C LEU A 86 24.17 -20.38 -14.32
N GLU A 87 25.46 -20.59 -14.47
CA GLU A 87 26.02 -21.70 -15.24
C GLU A 87 25.96 -22.98 -14.42
N ASP A 88 24.97 -23.81 -14.73
CA ASP A 88 24.81 -25.16 -14.19
C ASP A 88 23.85 -25.96 -15.10
N GLU A 89 23.68 -27.25 -14.84
CA GLU A 89 22.65 -28.04 -15.52
C GLU A 89 21.26 -27.42 -15.25
N ILE A 90 20.46 -27.22 -16.29
CA ILE A 90 19.19 -26.47 -16.22
C ILE A 90 18.27 -27.00 -15.11
N GLN A 91 18.19 -28.32 -14.96
CA GLN A 91 17.35 -28.96 -13.94
C GLN A 91 17.87 -28.71 -12.51
N VAL A 92 19.19 -28.81 -12.32
CA VAL A 92 19.85 -28.59 -11.03
C VAL A 92 19.75 -27.12 -10.62
N SER A 93 20.06 -26.19 -11.55
CA SER A 93 19.94 -24.75 -11.35
C SER A 93 18.52 -24.36 -10.94
N ARG A 94 17.52 -24.86 -11.69
CA ARG A 94 16.10 -24.58 -11.42
C ARG A 94 15.67 -25.10 -10.05
N ARG A 95 16.02 -26.34 -9.70
CA ARG A 95 15.71 -26.91 -8.39
C ARG A 95 16.33 -26.09 -7.27
N ASN A 96 17.62 -25.75 -7.38
CA ASN A 96 18.34 -24.99 -6.37
C ASN A 96 17.75 -23.58 -6.21
N LEU A 97 17.47 -22.89 -7.32
CA LEU A 97 16.77 -21.59 -7.29
C LEU A 97 15.40 -21.67 -6.61
N TRP A 98 14.65 -22.74 -6.88
CA TRP A 98 13.37 -22.96 -6.22
C TRP A 98 13.51 -23.10 -4.70
N VAL A 99 14.41 -23.97 -4.24
CA VAL A 99 14.59 -24.22 -2.79
C VAL A 99 15.16 -23.01 -2.06
N ILE A 100 16.15 -22.33 -2.65
CA ILE A 100 16.87 -21.21 -2.01
C ILE A 100 16.02 -19.94 -2.01
N HIS A 101 15.18 -19.74 -3.02
CA HIS A 101 14.52 -18.45 -3.25
C HIS A 101 13.01 -18.58 -3.47
N TRP A 102 12.58 -19.21 -4.57
CA TRP A 102 11.18 -19.10 -5.02
C TRP A 102 10.18 -19.80 -4.10
N MET A 103 10.57 -20.89 -3.44
CA MET A 103 9.74 -21.61 -2.47
C MET A 103 9.35 -20.71 -1.30
N TRP A 104 10.29 -19.92 -0.77
CA TRP A 104 10.04 -19.01 0.34
C TRP A 104 9.10 -17.87 -0.05
N ILE A 105 9.28 -17.33 -1.25
CA ILE A 105 8.37 -16.32 -1.81
C ILE A 105 6.97 -16.91 -1.98
N PHE A 106 6.87 -18.11 -2.56
CA PHE A 106 5.59 -18.79 -2.76
C PHE A 106 4.85 -19.05 -1.45
N ILE A 107 5.53 -19.63 -0.46
CA ILE A 107 4.96 -19.89 0.88
C ILE A 107 4.48 -18.58 1.51
N GLY A 108 5.30 -17.52 1.45
CA GLY A 108 4.93 -16.20 1.97
C GLY A 108 3.70 -15.62 1.28
N ILE A 109 3.60 -15.70 -0.04
CA ILE A 109 2.42 -15.23 -0.80
C ILE A 109 1.17 -16.00 -0.38
N VAL A 110 1.24 -17.33 -0.33
CA VAL A 110 0.10 -18.18 0.09
C VAL A 110 -0.33 -17.82 1.51
N PHE A 111 0.63 -17.68 2.43
CA PHE A 111 0.35 -17.27 3.80
C PHE A 111 -0.34 -15.90 3.86
N LEU A 112 0.18 -14.90 3.15
CA LEU A 112 -0.38 -13.55 3.14
C LEU A 112 -1.77 -13.49 2.52
N PHE A 113 -2.02 -14.29 1.47
CA PHE A 113 -3.34 -14.43 0.89
C PHE A 113 -4.34 -15.01 1.91
N LEU A 114 -3.95 -16.06 2.65
CA LEU A 114 -4.78 -16.63 3.71
C LEU A 114 -5.04 -15.63 4.84
N VAL A 115 -4.04 -14.89 5.29
CA VAL A 115 -4.20 -13.83 6.31
C VAL A 115 -5.17 -12.76 5.83
N ALA A 116 -5.03 -12.29 4.58
CA ALA A 116 -5.94 -11.31 4.00
C ALA A 116 -7.37 -11.83 3.94
N LEU A 117 -7.57 -13.09 3.53
CA LEU A 117 -8.88 -13.75 3.48
C LEU A 117 -9.51 -13.87 4.88
N ILE A 118 -8.76 -14.36 5.88
CA ILE A 118 -9.25 -14.51 7.26
C ILE A 118 -9.64 -13.14 7.82
N THR A 119 -8.77 -12.14 7.65
CA THR A 119 -9.03 -10.77 8.12
C THR A 119 -10.28 -10.20 7.44
N TYR A 120 -10.43 -10.40 6.13
CA TYR A 120 -11.61 -9.97 5.39
C TYR A 120 -12.88 -10.63 5.93
N LEU A 121 -12.87 -11.95 6.13
CA LEU A 121 -14.03 -12.68 6.66
C LEU A 121 -14.40 -12.25 8.08
N GLN A 122 -13.43 -12.03 8.96
CA GLN A 122 -13.68 -11.52 10.31
C GLN A 122 -14.28 -10.12 10.29
N MET A 123 -13.74 -9.23 9.45
CA MET A 123 -14.27 -7.88 9.28
C MET A 123 -15.67 -7.88 8.67
N TYR A 124 -15.93 -8.78 7.71
CA TYR A 124 -17.25 -8.96 7.11
C TYR A 124 -18.28 -9.42 8.14
N ARG A 125 -17.94 -10.36 9.03
CA ARG A 125 -18.81 -10.78 10.14
C ARG A 125 -19.16 -9.62 11.05
N ILE A 126 -18.15 -8.87 11.52
CA ILE A 126 -18.36 -7.67 12.35
C ILE A 126 -19.27 -6.65 11.65
N TRP A 127 -19.15 -6.51 10.34
CA TRP A 127 -19.98 -5.59 9.56
C TRP A 127 -21.42 -6.10 9.40
N SER A 128 -21.59 -7.40 9.14
CA SER A 128 -22.90 -8.05 9.00
C SER A 128 -23.69 -7.95 10.30
N ASP A 129 -23.08 -8.30 11.44
CA ASP A 129 -23.71 -8.25 12.77
C ASP A 129 -24.16 -6.84 13.14
N ARG A 130 -23.41 -5.81 12.70
CA ARG A 130 -23.81 -4.41 12.93
C ARG A 130 -25.00 -3.97 12.08
N ASN A 131 -25.14 -4.53 10.88
CA ASN A 131 -26.25 -4.19 9.99
C ASN A 131 -27.56 -4.89 10.40
N SER A 132 -27.48 -6.07 11.01
CA SER A 132 -28.66 -6.81 11.50
C SER A 132 -29.25 -6.16 12.76
N VAL A 133 -28.42 -5.74 13.71
CA VAL A 133 -28.87 -5.05 14.94
C VAL A 133 -29.58 -3.72 14.62
N GLN A 134 -29.14 -3.01 13.58
CA GLN A 134 -29.75 -1.74 13.18
C GLN A 134 -31.08 -1.89 12.41
N ARG A 135 -31.43 -3.12 12.01
CA ARG A 135 -32.63 -3.44 11.22
C ARG A 135 -33.73 -4.13 12.01
N SER A 136 -33.59 -4.33 13.32
CA SER A 136 -34.67 -4.88 14.14
C SER A 136 -35.52 -3.73 14.73
N PRO A 137 -36.71 -3.43 14.17
CA PRO A 137 -37.56 -2.33 14.63
C PRO A 137 -38.26 -2.61 15.97
N GLU A 138 -38.13 -3.80 16.56
CA GLU A 138 -38.95 -4.22 17.72
C GLU A 138 -38.24 -4.13 19.10
N PHE A 139 -36.94 -3.82 19.16
CA PHE A 139 -36.15 -3.88 20.41
C PHE A 139 -35.72 -2.51 20.99
N VAL A 140 -36.44 -1.43 20.68
CA VAL A 140 -36.07 -0.08 21.11
C VAL A 140 -36.59 0.31 22.50
N GLU A 141 -37.47 -0.46 23.14
CA GLU A 141 -38.07 -0.02 24.42
C GLU A 141 -37.41 -0.49 25.73
N SER A 142 -36.55 -1.52 25.77
CA SER A 142 -36.16 -2.11 27.08
C SER A 142 -34.74 -1.91 27.61
N LYS A 143 -33.85 -1.13 26.95
CA LYS A 143 -32.47 -0.95 27.46
C LYS A 143 -31.98 0.50 27.51
N LYS A 144 -32.59 1.29 28.38
CA LYS A 144 -31.97 2.48 29.00
C LYS A 144 -30.79 2.03 29.86
N GLY A 145 -29.57 2.03 29.34
CA GLY A 145 -28.39 1.83 30.20
C GLY A 145 -27.04 1.63 29.51
N SER A 146 -27.02 1.14 28.28
CA SER A 146 -25.77 1.10 27.51
C SER A 146 -25.85 2.14 26.40
N ARG A 147 -24.88 3.06 26.37
CA ARG A 147 -24.62 4.00 25.27
C ARG A 147 -24.40 3.23 23.96
N SER A 148 -25.47 2.69 23.38
CA SER A 148 -25.53 2.28 21.99
C SER A 148 -25.63 3.55 21.17
N GLY A 149 -24.51 4.29 21.13
CA GLY A 149 -24.39 5.48 20.31
C GLY A 149 -24.66 5.09 18.87
N ASN A 150 -25.66 5.74 18.27
CA ASN A 150 -25.85 5.73 16.82
C ASN A 150 -24.52 6.14 16.19
N TYR A 151 -23.74 5.15 15.73
CA TYR A 151 -22.50 5.43 15.03
C TYR A 151 -22.86 6.30 13.83
N THR A 152 -22.32 7.50 13.80
CA THR A 152 -22.58 8.44 12.72
C THR A 152 -22.09 7.83 11.41
N LYS A 153 -22.72 8.15 10.27
CA LYS A 153 -22.27 7.71 8.94
C LYS A 153 -20.76 7.96 8.72
N ALA A 154 -20.22 8.99 9.38
CA ALA A 154 -18.80 9.33 9.39
C ALA A 154 -17.92 8.26 10.06
N GLU A 155 -18.32 7.71 11.20
CA GLU A 155 -17.58 6.66 11.92
C GLU A 155 -17.54 5.36 11.12
N ARG A 156 -18.66 4.98 10.47
CA ARG A 156 -18.69 3.79 9.60
C ARG A 156 -17.73 3.92 8.42
N LYS A 157 -17.67 5.09 7.77
CA LYS A 157 -16.70 5.38 6.70
C LYS A 157 -15.26 5.31 7.21
N ARG A 158 -15.00 5.82 8.43
CA ARG A 158 -13.67 5.78 9.04
C ARG A 158 -13.22 4.34 9.33
N ILE A 159 -14.09 3.51 9.90
CA ILE A 159 -13.78 2.10 10.18
C ILE A 159 -13.49 1.37 8.86
N PHE A 160 -14.35 1.50 7.86
CA PHE A 160 -14.15 0.87 6.56
C PHE A 160 -12.84 1.29 5.89
N SER A 161 -12.50 2.58 5.92
CA SER A 161 -11.23 3.10 5.39
C SER A 161 -10.01 2.51 6.10
N VAL A 162 -10.06 2.40 7.44
CA VAL A 162 -8.99 1.78 8.22
C VAL A 162 -8.88 0.28 7.90
N THR A 163 -9.99 -0.44 7.80
CA THR A 163 -10.01 -1.86 7.44
C THR A 163 -9.44 -2.11 6.05
N LEU A 164 -9.86 -1.33 5.04
CA LEU A 164 -9.36 -1.45 3.68
C LEU A 164 -7.83 -1.26 3.65
N ARG A 165 -7.32 -0.24 4.35
CA ARG A 165 -5.88 0.03 4.46
C ARG A 165 -5.13 -1.17 5.06
N VAL A 166 -5.66 -1.70 6.15
CA VAL A 166 -5.06 -2.85 6.85
C VAL A 166 -5.01 -4.09 5.94
N LEU A 167 -6.05 -4.31 5.12
CA LEU A 167 -6.08 -5.40 4.14
C LEU A 167 -5.15 -5.17 2.93
N MET A 168 -4.86 -3.91 2.56
CA MET A 168 -3.98 -3.64 1.43
C MET A 168 -2.53 -4.05 1.70
N TYR A 169 -2.03 -3.91 2.93
CA TYR A 169 -0.64 -4.26 3.27
C TYR A 169 -0.25 -5.70 2.93
N PRO A 170 -0.98 -6.75 3.35
CA PRO A 170 -0.68 -8.12 2.95
C PRO A 170 -1.01 -8.41 1.48
N LEU A 171 -1.86 -7.61 0.84
CA LEU A 171 -2.27 -7.84 -0.55
C LEU A 171 -1.24 -7.30 -1.57
N ILE A 172 -0.54 -6.22 -1.26
CA ILE A 172 0.53 -5.65 -2.11
C ILE A 172 1.57 -6.71 -2.52
N PRO A 173 2.23 -7.43 -1.59
CA PRO A 173 3.20 -8.46 -1.95
C PRO A 173 2.57 -9.60 -2.76
N VAL A 174 1.29 -9.95 -2.51
CA VAL A 174 0.58 -10.95 -3.32
C VAL A 174 0.46 -10.48 -4.77
N ILE A 175 -0.01 -9.26 -4.99
CA ILE A 175 -0.21 -8.71 -6.34
C ILE A 175 1.13 -8.56 -7.08
N THR A 176 2.17 -8.06 -6.40
CA THR A 176 3.46 -7.77 -7.06
C THR A 176 4.28 -9.02 -7.34
N GLN A 177 4.17 -10.06 -6.50
CA GLN A 177 5.03 -11.24 -6.58
C GLN A 177 4.37 -12.44 -7.25
N ILE A 178 3.03 -12.49 -7.37
CA ILE A 178 2.34 -13.61 -8.03
C ILE A 178 2.78 -13.79 -9.49
N MET A 179 2.98 -12.70 -10.22
CA MET A 179 3.43 -12.76 -11.62
C MET A 179 4.84 -13.34 -11.73
N VAL A 180 5.72 -13.02 -10.77
CA VAL A 180 7.08 -13.55 -10.70
C VAL A 180 7.05 -15.06 -10.46
N VAL A 181 6.22 -15.51 -9.52
CA VAL A 181 6.06 -16.93 -9.22
C VAL A 181 5.50 -17.70 -10.42
N ILE A 182 4.44 -17.20 -11.06
CA ILE A 182 3.86 -17.83 -12.26
C ILE A 182 4.90 -17.93 -13.36
N CYS A 183 5.67 -16.86 -13.60
CA CYS A 183 6.74 -16.84 -14.59
C CYS A 183 7.79 -17.94 -14.33
N ASN A 184 8.13 -18.22 -13.06
CA ASN A 184 9.11 -19.24 -12.67
C ASN A 184 8.56 -20.69 -12.69
N PHE A 185 7.24 -20.87 -12.64
CA PHE A 185 6.60 -22.17 -12.83
C PHE A 185 6.61 -22.60 -14.30
N LEU A 186 6.51 -21.65 -15.24
CA LEU A 186 6.53 -21.93 -16.66
C LEU A 186 7.95 -22.21 -17.14
N ALA A 187 8.15 -23.33 -17.85
CA ALA A 187 9.45 -23.64 -18.47
C ALA A 187 9.80 -22.65 -19.60
N ARG A 188 8.77 -22.11 -20.27
CA ARG A 188 8.88 -21.14 -21.36
C ARG A 188 7.80 -20.07 -21.18
N PRO A 189 8.01 -19.09 -20.28
CA PRO A 189 7.04 -18.02 -20.09
C PRO A 189 6.94 -17.17 -21.37
N PRO A 190 5.74 -16.70 -21.74
CA PRO A 190 5.61 -15.75 -22.84
C PRO A 190 6.32 -14.44 -22.49
N PHE A 191 6.83 -13.74 -23.51
CA PHE A 191 7.63 -12.53 -23.32
C PHE A 191 6.96 -11.46 -22.45
N TRP A 192 5.66 -11.23 -22.62
CA TRP A 192 4.92 -10.24 -21.81
C TRP A 192 4.92 -10.58 -20.32
N LEU A 193 4.82 -11.86 -19.96
CA LEU A 193 4.82 -12.30 -18.56
C LEU A 193 6.21 -12.13 -17.96
N TYR A 194 7.25 -12.44 -18.74
CA TYR A 194 8.64 -12.18 -18.34
C TYR A 194 8.87 -10.69 -18.06
N VAL A 195 8.38 -9.79 -18.93
CA VAL A 195 8.46 -8.35 -18.72
C VAL A 195 7.72 -7.93 -17.45
N LEU A 196 6.48 -8.39 -17.26
CA LEU A 196 5.71 -8.07 -16.05
C LEU A 196 6.36 -8.59 -14.77
N ALA A 197 6.94 -9.79 -14.79
CA ALA A 197 7.64 -10.37 -13.65
C ALA A 197 8.86 -9.54 -13.21
N ASN A 198 9.54 -8.88 -14.15
CA ASN A 198 10.66 -7.99 -13.81
C ASN A 198 10.20 -6.60 -13.35
N ILE A 199 9.08 -6.11 -13.88
CA ILE A 199 8.56 -4.78 -13.57
C ILE A 199 7.78 -4.76 -12.25
N MET A 200 6.90 -5.72 -11.99
CA MET A 200 5.98 -5.71 -10.85
C MET A 200 6.67 -5.59 -9.47
N PRO A 201 7.82 -6.22 -9.20
CA PRO A 201 8.55 -6.02 -7.95
C PRO A 201 8.96 -4.56 -7.71
N THR A 202 9.27 -3.80 -8.77
CA THR A 202 9.64 -2.38 -8.65
C THR A 202 8.43 -1.50 -8.28
N PHE A 203 7.22 -1.89 -8.70
CA PHE A 203 5.98 -1.21 -8.33
C PHE A 203 5.60 -1.40 -6.86
N GLN A 204 6.19 -2.36 -6.16
CA GLN A 204 5.88 -2.62 -4.76
C GLN A 204 6.13 -1.42 -3.85
N GLY A 205 7.24 -0.70 -4.05
CA GLY A 205 7.53 0.53 -3.31
C GLY A 205 6.49 1.61 -3.57
N ILE A 206 6.06 1.75 -4.83
CA ILE A 206 5.02 2.71 -5.25
C ILE A 206 3.67 2.35 -4.62
N LEU A 207 3.28 1.07 -4.64
CA LEU A 207 2.02 0.61 -4.06
C LEU A 207 2.00 0.79 -2.54
N ASN A 208 3.12 0.50 -1.86
CA ASN A 208 3.26 0.77 -0.43
C ASN A 208 3.14 2.27 -0.13
N PHE A 209 3.76 3.12 -0.96
CA PHE A 209 3.64 4.57 -0.83
C PHE A 209 2.20 5.04 -1.04
N ILE A 210 1.47 4.49 -2.03
CA ILE A 210 0.06 4.79 -2.26
C ILE A 210 -0.79 4.36 -1.06
N ALA A 211 -0.60 3.13 -0.56
CA ALA A 211 -1.33 2.64 0.62
C ALA A 211 -1.07 3.52 1.86
N PHE A 212 0.16 4.02 2.00
CA PHE A 212 0.53 4.97 3.04
C PHE A 212 -0.10 6.36 2.81
N ALA A 213 -0.10 6.88 1.60
CA ALA A 213 -0.68 8.18 1.24
C ALA A 213 -2.21 8.21 1.41
N LEU A 214 -2.87 7.06 1.26
CA LEU A 214 -4.30 6.88 1.53
C LEU A 214 -4.64 6.84 3.02
N ASN A 215 -3.65 6.94 3.92
CA ASN A 215 -3.89 6.93 5.35
C ASN A 215 -4.64 8.22 5.80
N PRO A 216 -5.78 8.08 6.50
CA PRO A 216 -6.57 9.23 6.97
C PRO A 216 -5.82 10.16 7.94
N ALA A 217 -4.70 9.71 8.52
CA ALA A 217 -3.81 10.59 9.28
C ALA A 217 -3.24 11.73 8.42
N PHE A 218 -2.91 11.45 7.15
CA PHE A 218 -2.50 12.47 6.19
C PHE A 218 -3.64 13.33 5.69
N ASP A 219 -4.90 12.92 5.92
CA ASP A 219 -6.06 13.69 5.49
C ASP A 219 -6.14 15.04 6.22
N ARG A 220 -5.59 15.14 7.45
CA ARG A 220 -5.40 16.44 8.13
C ARG A 220 -4.40 17.33 7.39
N HIS A 221 -3.24 16.77 7.03
CA HIS A 221 -2.20 17.50 6.28
C HIS A 221 -2.68 17.87 4.87
N ARG A 222 -3.39 16.96 4.19
CA ARG A 222 -4.00 17.20 2.88
C ARG A 222 -5.05 18.31 2.95
N LYS A 223 -5.95 18.30 3.93
CA LYS A 223 -6.95 19.37 4.12
C LYS A 223 -6.28 20.71 4.43
N SER A 224 -5.22 20.71 5.24
CA SER A 224 -4.43 21.91 5.52
C SER A 224 -3.75 22.44 4.26
N PHE A 225 -3.12 21.57 3.46
CA PHE A 225 -2.48 21.93 2.20
C PHE A 225 -3.48 22.46 1.15
N VAL A 226 -4.61 21.77 0.96
CA VAL A 226 -5.67 22.22 0.04
C VAL A 226 -6.25 23.57 0.51
N GLY A 227 -6.46 23.75 1.82
CA GLY A 227 -6.88 25.03 2.38
C GLY A 227 -5.86 26.15 2.13
N PHE A 228 -4.57 25.85 2.21
CA PHE A 228 -3.49 26.80 1.89
C PHE A 228 -3.47 27.16 0.40
N VAL A 229 -3.57 26.18 -0.50
CA VAL A 229 -3.59 26.40 -1.95
C VAL A 229 -4.83 27.18 -2.37
N MET A 230 -6.01 26.85 -1.83
CA MET A 230 -7.26 27.55 -2.13
C MET A 230 -7.23 28.99 -1.61
N ARG A 231 -6.73 29.25 -0.39
CA ARG A 231 -6.55 30.61 0.14
C ARG A 231 -5.66 31.48 -0.76
N ARG A 232 -4.65 30.88 -1.40
CA ARG A 232 -3.75 31.59 -2.32
C ARG A 232 -4.44 31.98 -3.63
N ASN A 233 -5.48 31.26 -4.05
CA ASN A 233 -6.29 31.61 -5.23
C ASN A 233 -7.35 32.68 -4.92
N ASP A 234 -7.91 32.72 -3.71
CA ASP A 234 -8.86 33.75 -3.27
C ASP A 234 -8.18 35.11 -2.98
N SER A 235 -6.84 35.15 -2.97
CA SER A 235 -6.07 36.39 -2.84
C SER A 235 -5.95 37.17 -4.15
N ARG A 236 -6.69 36.82 -5.21
CA ARG A 236 -6.88 37.76 -6.31
C ARG A 236 -7.62 38.98 -5.73
N PRO A 237 -7.03 40.19 -5.75
CA PRO A 237 -7.76 41.37 -5.32
C PRO A 237 -9.05 41.40 -6.13
N PRO A 238 -10.21 41.67 -5.49
CA PRO A 238 -11.45 41.84 -6.24
C PRO A 238 -11.12 42.83 -7.36
N LYS A 239 -11.28 42.39 -8.62
CA LYS A 239 -11.18 43.30 -9.76
C LYS A 239 -12.01 44.51 -9.37
N GLN A 240 -11.43 45.69 -9.51
CA GLN A 240 -12.06 46.99 -9.27
C GLN A 240 -13.23 47.25 -10.25
N GLU A 241 -14.02 46.24 -10.62
CA GLU A 241 -15.26 46.36 -11.40
C GLU A 241 -16.36 47.10 -10.63
N PHE A 242 -16.27 47.20 -9.30
CA PHE A 242 -17.23 47.98 -8.51
C PHE A 242 -16.98 49.50 -8.51
N LYS A 243 -15.80 49.98 -8.92
CA LYS A 243 -15.58 51.44 -9.04
C LYS A 243 -16.18 52.05 -10.30
N ALA A 244 -16.44 51.26 -11.34
CA ALA A 244 -17.07 51.77 -12.56
C ALA A 244 -18.60 51.92 -12.41
N ILE A 245 -19.25 51.15 -11.53
CA ILE A 245 -20.70 51.22 -11.34
C ILE A 245 -21.09 52.41 -10.45
N GLU A 246 -20.30 52.73 -9.43
CA GLU A 246 -20.57 53.88 -8.53
C GLU A 246 -20.36 55.24 -9.23
N GLU A 247 -19.39 55.35 -10.13
CA GLU A 247 -19.17 56.58 -10.92
C GLU A 247 -20.29 56.84 -11.94
N THR A 248 -20.96 55.80 -12.41
CA THR A 248 -22.06 55.93 -13.38
C THR A 248 -23.37 56.38 -12.72
N ASP A 249 -23.59 56.06 -11.44
CA ASP A 249 -24.79 56.49 -10.70
C ASP A 249 -24.67 57.89 -10.11
N SER A 250 -23.47 58.33 -9.68
CA SER A 250 -23.27 59.72 -9.24
C SER A 250 -23.44 60.75 -10.38
N THR A 251 -23.14 60.40 -11.63
CA THR A 251 -23.38 61.31 -12.77
C THR A 251 -24.86 61.46 -13.10
N ARG A 252 -25.69 60.42 -12.89
CA ARG A 252 -27.13 60.48 -13.15
C ARG A 252 -27.88 61.33 -12.12
N HIS A 253 -27.46 61.31 -10.86
CA HIS A 253 -28.12 62.12 -9.83
C HIS A 253 -27.87 63.63 -9.99
N LEU A 254 -26.69 64.02 -10.47
CA LEU A 254 -26.33 65.43 -10.70
C LEU A 254 -27.08 66.07 -11.89
N GLN A 255 -27.43 65.30 -12.92
CA GLN A 255 -28.24 65.81 -14.04
C GLN A 255 -29.71 66.02 -13.69
N ALA A 256 -30.25 65.29 -12.71
CA ALA A 256 -31.65 65.44 -12.29
C ALA A 256 -31.90 66.72 -11.48
N THR A 257 -30.90 67.25 -10.77
CA THR A 257 -31.05 68.45 -9.93
C THR A 257 -30.99 69.77 -10.71
N LEU A 258 -30.46 69.77 -11.94
CA LEU A 258 -30.32 70.99 -12.77
C LEU A 258 -31.54 71.28 -13.67
N ARG A 259 -32.53 70.39 -13.74
CA ARG A 259 -33.83 70.70 -14.35
C ARG A 259 -34.76 71.27 -13.28
N GLY A 260 -34.55 72.54 -12.95
CA GLY A 260 -35.52 73.32 -12.17
C GLY A 260 -36.85 73.44 -12.91
N PRO A 261 -37.96 73.65 -12.19
CA PRO A 261 -39.29 73.77 -12.79
C PRO A 261 -39.36 75.05 -13.64
N GLU A 262 -39.47 74.88 -14.96
CA GLU A 262 -39.90 75.94 -15.86
C GLU A 262 -41.37 76.26 -15.54
N SER A 263 -41.60 77.49 -15.10
CA SER A 263 -42.91 78.11 -14.91
C SER A 263 -43.21 79.06 -16.04
#